data_AF-A0A2N2YEQ6-F1
#
_entry.id   AF-A0A2N2YEQ6-F1
#
_cell.length_a   1.000
_cell.length_b   1.000
_cell.length_c   1.000
_cell.angle_alpha   90.00
_cell.angle_beta   90.00
_cell.angle_gamma   90.00
#
_symmetry.space_group_name_H-M   'P 1'
#
loop_
_entity.id
_entity.type
_entity.pdbx_description
1 polymer ?
#
loop_
_entity_poly.entity_id
_entity_poly.type
_entity_poly.pdbx_seq_one_letter_code
_entity_poly.pdbx_strand_id
1 'polypeptide(L)'
;MQSKATSPEAYITEMPEERKEAFKRLRNTILENIPKGFKEEMNYGMIGYIVPHSLYPAGYHCNPKLPLPYAAIASQKKFITFYAGCLYSNNEIKNWFISEYPKHSKHKLDMGKSCIRFKKPETIPFELLGQLIKKMSVAQWITQYELSRKY
;
A
#
# COMPACT_ATOMS: atom_id res chain seq x y z
N MET A 1 -15.52 -3.65 -5.61
CA MET A 1 -16.13 -4.83 -4.96
C MET A 1 -15.22 -5.20 -3.82
N GLN A 2 -15.75 -5.31 -2.61
CA GLN A 2 -14.97 -5.72 -1.45
C GLN A 2 -14.86 -7.26 -1.49
N SER A 3 -13.64 -7.81 -1.45
CA SER A 3 -13.48 -9.27 -1.37
C SER A 3 -13.94 -9.78 -0.01
N LYS A 4 -14.43 -11.01 0.03
CA LYS A 4 -14.79 -11.74 1.25
C LYS A 4 -13.65 -12.64 1.76
N ALA A 5 -12.51 -12.65 1.07
CA ALA A 5 -11.35 -13.42 1.45
C ALA A 5 -10.88 -13.06 2.87
N THR A 6 -10.57 -14.09 3.66
CA THR A 6 -10.15 -13.97 5.05
C THR A 6 -8.63 -14.01 5.22
N SER A 7 -7.89 -14.35 4.17
CA SER A 7 -6.42 -14.33 4.13
C SER A 7 -5.88 -13.76 2.82
N PRO A 8 -4.62 -13.26 2.79
CA PRO A 8 -3.96 -12.85 1.56
C PRO A 8 -3.90 -13.96 0.50
N GLU A 9 -3.70 -15.20 0.91
CA GLU A 9 -3.64 -16.36 0.02
C GLU A 9 -5.00 -16.63 -0.64
N ALA A 10 -6.08 -16.57 0.14
CA ALA A 10 -7.44 -16.69 -0.37
C ALA A 10 -7.75 -15.56 -1.36
N TYR A 11 -7.35 -14.33 -1.03
CA TYR A 11 -7.52 -13.16 -1.90
C TYR A 11 -6.81 -13.33 -3.26
N ILE A 12 -5.59 -13.90 -3.26
CA ILE A 12 -4.84 -14.19 -4.49
C ILE A 12 -5.46 -15.34 -5.27
N THR A 13 -6.05 -16.32 -4.59
CA THR A 13 -6.69 -17.47 -5.25
C THR A 13 -7.94 -17.04 -6.02
N GLU A 14 -8.74 -16.15 -5.43
CA GLU A 14 -10.00 -15.65 -5.99
C GLU A 14 -9.85 -14.68 -7.18
N MET A 15 -8.66 -14.11 -7.40
CA MET A 15 -8.48 -13.12 -8.46
C MET A 15 -8.28 -13.75 -9.86
N PRO A 16 -8.52 -13.00 -10.95
CA PRO A 16 -8.26 -13.47 -12.31
C PRO A 16 -6.80 -13.90 -12.52
N GLU A 17 -6.60 -15.02 -13.21
CA GLU A 17 -5.29 -15.66 -13.39
C GLU A 17 -4.25 -14.71 -13.99
N GLU A 18 -4.66 -13.88 -14.95
CA GLU A 18 -3.80 -12.95 -15.66
C GLU A 18 -3.21 -11.84 -14.76
N ARG A 19 -3.71 -11.70 -13.53
CA ARG A 19 -3.22 -10.71 -12.55
C ARG A 19 -2.42 -11.33 -11.43
N LYS A 20 -2.56 -12.65 -11.19
CA LYS A 20 -1.98 -13.30 -10.02
C LYS A 20 -0.47 -13.12 -9.96
N GLU A 21 0.23 -13.33 -11.06
CA GLU A 21 1.69 -13.25 -11.08
C GLU A 21 2.23 -11.85 -10.75
N ALA A 22 1.72 -10.83 -11.42
CA ALA A 22 2.09 -9.45 -11.13
C ALA A 22 1.68 -9.02 -9.70
N PHE A 23 0.54 -9.49 -9.23
CA PHE A 23 0.05 -9.18 -7.89
C PHE A 23 0.90 -9.85 -6.79
N LYS A 24 1.27 -11.13 -6.97
CA LYS A 24 2.22 -11.84 -6.09
C LYS A 24 3.57 -11.14 -6.07
N ARG A 25 4.08 -10.74 -7.24
CA ARG A 25 5.33 -9.98 -7.33
C ARG A 25 5.25 -8.65 -6.60
N LEU A 26 4.13 -7.94 -6.70
CA LEU A 26 3.90 -6.70 -5.96
C LEU A 26 3.86 -6.95 -4.45
N ARG A 27 3.12 -7.98 -3.99
CA ARG A 27 3.09 -8.40 -2.58
C ARG A 27 4.50 -8.70 -2.06
N ASN A 28 5.26 -9.53 -2.76
CA ASN A 28 6.63 -9.89 -2.37
C ASN A 28 7.54 -8.66 -2.33
N THR A 29 7.45 -7.78 -3.34
CA THR A 29 8.18 -6.52 -3.36
C THR A 29 7.89 -5.71 -2.10
N ILE A 30 6.63 -5.63 -1.67
CA ILE A 30 6.29 -4.90 -0.44
C ILE A 30 6.86 -5.62 0.78
N LEU A 31 6.67 -6.93 0.93
CA LEU A 31 7.13 -7.70 2.09
C LEU A 31 8.66 -7.66 2.27
N GLU A 32 9.42 -7.71 1.17
CA GLU A 32 10.89 -7.63 1.19
C GLU A 32 11.41 -6.23 1.57
N ASN A 33 10.59 -5.19 1.35
CA ASN A 33 11.03 -3.81 1.45
C ASN A 33 10.38 -3.05 2.61
N ILE A 34 9.23 -3.48 3.11
CA ILE A 34 8.50 -2.77 4.15
C ILE A 34 9.30 -2.75 5.46
N PRO A 35 9.42 -1.60 6.14
CA PRO A 35 10.15 -1.53 7.40
C PRO A 35 9.57 -2.45 8.49
N LYS A 36 10.42 -2.87 9.43
CA LYS A 36 9.97 -3.67 10.58
C LYS A 36 8.92 -2.92 11.39
N GLY A 37 7.96 -3.67 11.94
CA GLY A 37 6.87 -3.15 12.78
C GLY A 37 5.52 -3.06 12.05
N PHE A 38 5.51 -3.13 10.72
CA PHE A 38 4.28 -3.34 9.97
C PHE A 38 3.92 -4.84 9.90
N LYS A 39 2.63 -5.15 9.82
CA LYS A 39 2.10 -6.50 9.65
C LYS A 39 1.19 -6.56 8.43
N GLU A 40 1.27 -7.65 7.68
CA GLU A 40 0.34 -7.95 6.59
C GLU A 40 -0.93 -8.64 7.15
N GLU A 41 -2.10 -8.16 6.74
CA GLU A 41 -3.38 -8.80 7.04
C GLU A 41 -4.45 -8.39 6.02
N MET A 42 -5.59 -9.10 6.01
CA MET A 42 -6.75 -8.64 5.28
C MET A 42 -7.39 -7.44 6.00
N ASN A 43 -7.44 -6.29 5.32
CA ASN A 43 -8.02 -5.06 5.85
C ASN A 43 -8.91 -4.40 4.79
N TYR A 44 -10.14 -4.04 5.16
CA TYR A 44 -11.16 -3.49 4.25
C TYR A 44 -11.36 -4.30 2.95
N GLY A 45 -11.25 -5.63 3.02
CA GLY A 45 -11.40 -6.55 1.87
C GLY A 45 -10.28 -6.45 0.83
N MET A 46 -9.10 -6.03 1.26
CA MET A 46 -7.86 -5.93 0.48
C MET A 46 -6.70 -6.44 1.33
N ILE A 47 -5.55 -6.73 0.72
CA ILE A 47 -4.34 -7.04 1.49
C ILE A 47 -3.76 -5.72 1.99
N GLY A 48 -3.75 -5.53 3.30
CA GLY A 48 -3.26 -4.34 3.98
C GLY A 48 -1.95 -4.59 4.71
N TYR A 49 -1.17 -3.53 4.84
CA TYR A 49 0.00 -3.45 5.69
C TYR A 49 -0.28 -2.41 6.76
N ILE A 50 -0.32 -2.85 8.01
CA ILE A 50 -0.86 -2.09 9.14
C ILE A 50 0.15 -1.96 10.27
N VAL A 51 -0.06 -0.99 11.15
CA VAL A 51 0.60 -0.91 12.45
C VAL A 51 -0.28 -1.65 13.47
N PRO A 52 0.21 -2.74 14.08
CA PRO A 52 -0.59 -3.55 15.01
C PRO A 52 -0.88 -2.78 16.31
N HIS A 53 -1.99 -3.11 16.96
CA HIS A 53 -2.35 -2.52 18.26
C HIS A 53 -1.29 -2.72 19.36
N SER A 54 -0.50 -3.79 19.27
CA SER A 54 0.63 -4.02 20.18
C SER A 54 1.70 -2.92 20.10
N LEU A 55 1.81 -2.25 18.94
CA LEU A 55 2.74 -1.14 18.72
C LEU A 55 2.05 0.23 18.81
N TYR A 56 0.77 0.30 18.43
CA TYR A 56 -0.01 1.53 18.47
C TYR A 56 -1.44 1.25 18.99
N PRO A 57 -1.64 1.26 20.34
CA PRO A 57 -2.90 0.85 20.95
C PRO A 57 -4.12 1.67 20.53
N ALA A 58 -3.93 2.97 20.24
CA ALA A 58 -5.02 3.88 19.87
C ALA A 58 -5.71 3.53 18.55
N GLY A 59 -5.04 2.77 17.66
CA GLY A 59 -5.63 2.29 16.41
C GLY A 59 -6.06 3.39 15.43
N TYR A 60 -6.88 3.01 14.47
CA TYR A 60 -7.40 3.94 13.47
C TYR A 60 -8.46 4.87 14.07
N HIS A 61 -8.44 6.15 13.70
CA HIS A 61 -9.21 7.17 14.40
C HIS A 61 -10.71 7.10 14.17
N CYS A 62 -11.13 6.66 12.98
CA CYS A 62 -12.56 6.48 12.71
C CYS A 62 -13.11 5.25 13.44
N ASN A 63 -12.26 4.25 13.71
CA ASN A 63 -12.64 3.05 14.44
C ASN A 63 -11.40 2.48 15.17
N PRO A 64 -11.22 2.80 16.46
CA PRO A 64 -10.06 2.38 17.25
C PRO A 64 -9.92 0.86 17.42
N LYS A 65 -10.92 0.06 17.03
CA LYS A 65 -10.80 -1.40 16.99
C LYS A 65 -10.01 -1.89 15.79
N LEU A 66 -9.80 -1.04 14.79
CA LEU A 66 -8.99 -1.35 13.62
C LEU A 66 -7.56 -0.87 13.85
N PRO A 67 -6.56 -1.64 13.39
CA PRO A 67 -5.18 -1.19 13.44
C PRO A 67 -4.97 -0.01 12.51
N LEU A 68 -3.90 0.75 12.75
CA LEU A 68 -3.59 1.93 11.94
C LEU A 68 -3.12 1.49 10.53
N PRO A 69 -3.87 1.79 9.45
CA PRO A 69 -3.47 1.41 8.11
C PRO A 69 -2.25 2.20 7.64
N TYR A 70 -1.37 1.58 6.86
CA TYR A 70 -0.23 2.25 6.23
C TYR A 70 -0.23 2.07 4.70
N ALA A 71 -0.33 0.84 4.22
CA ALA A 71 -0.38 0.56 2.79
C ALA A 71 -1.41 -0.55 2.49
N ALA A 72 -1.81 -0.69 1.24
CA ALA A 72 -2.65 -1.80 0.80
C ALA A 72 -2.49 -2.09 -0.69
N ILE A 73 -2.77 -3.33 -1.10
CA ILE A 73 -2.85 -3.73 -2.50
C ILE A 73 -4.20 -4.38 -2.80
N ALA A 74 -4.74 -4.07 -3.98
CA ALA A 74 -6.06 -4.54 -4.37
C ALA A 74 -6.14 -4.87 -5.86
N SER A 75 -6.85 -5.95 -6.20
CA SER A 75 -7.21 -6.29 -7.58
C SER A 75 -8.62 -5.74 -7.86
N GLN A 76 -8.70 -4.53 -8.39
CA GLN A 76 -9.96 -3.91 -8.78
C GLN A 76 -10.40 -4.39 -10.16
N LYS A 77 -11.67 -4.23 -10.54
CA LYS A 77 -12.23 -4.78 -11.80
C LYS A 77 -11.37 -4.51 -13.05
N LYS A 78 -10.70 -3.35 -13.15
CA LYS A 78 -9.92 -2.94 -14.34
C LYS A 78 -8.42 -2.73 -14.11
N PHE A 79 -7.94 -2.78 -12.87
CA PHE A 79 -6.57 -2.43 -12.55
C PHE A 79 -6.15 -3.01 -11.21
N ILE A 80 -4.85 -3.19 -11.03
CA ILE A 80 -4.23 -3.41 -9.73
C ILE A 80 -4.02 -2.03 -9.09
N THR A 81 -4.30 -1.90 -7.79
CA THR A 81 -4.07 -0.66 -7.04
C THR A 81 -3.07 -0.90 -5.94
N PHE A 82 -2.14 0.05 -5.79
CA PHE A 82 -1.28 0.16 -4.62
C PHE A 82 -1.62 1.45 -3.88
N TYR A 83 -2.03 1.32 -2.62
CA TYR A 83 -2.25 2.41 -1.69
C TYR A 83 -1.00 2.55 -0.82
N ALA A 84 -0.43 3.76 -0.78
CA ALA A 84 0.74 4.07 0.04
C ALA A 84 0.45 5.32 0.88
N GLY A 85 0.33 5.15 2.20
CA GLY A 85 0.03 6.22 3.15
C GLY A 85 1.09 7.33 3.13
N CYS A 86 2.36 6.97 2.89
CA CYS A 86 3.46 7.93 2.80
C CYS A 86 3.31 8.95 1.65
N LEU A 87 2.62 8.60 0.56
CA LEU A 87 2.34 9.55 -0.53
C LEU A 87 1.29 10.60 -0.14
N TYR A 88 0.46 10.29 0.85
CA TYR A 88 -0.57 11.18 1.34
C TYR A 88 -0.10 12.04 2.51
N SER A 89 0.68 11.47 3.43
CA SER A 89 1.14 12.17 4.63
C SER A 89 2.39 13.00 4.43
N ASN A 90 3.19 12.74 3.38
CA ASN A 90 4.47 13.42 3.20
C ASN A 90 4.64 13.92 1.75
N ASN A 91 4.58 15.24 1.58
CA ASN A 91 4.70 15.90 0.28
C ASN A 91 6.10 15.73 -0.34
N GLU A 92 7.17 15.62 0.45
CA GLU A 92 8.52 15.41 -0.07
C GLU A 92 8.64 14.02 -0.72
N ILE A 93 8.14 12.98 -0.04
CA ILE A 93 8.09 11.61 -0.59
C ILE A 93 7.22 11.58 -1.84
N LYS A 94 6.07 12.26 -1.82
CA LYS A 94 5.17 12.35 -2.99
C LYS A 94 5.87 13.02 -4.17
N ASN A 95 6.52 14.16 -3.96
CA ASN A 95 7.19 14.91 -5.02
C ASN A 95 8.37 14.11 -5.59
N TRP A 96 9.16 13.46 -4.73
CA TRP A 96 10.20 12.52 -5.16
C TRP A 96 9.61 11.39 -6.01
N PHE A 97 8.50 10.78 -5.60
CA PHE A 97 7.93 9.66 -6.34
C PHE A 97 7.46 10.09 -7.74
N ILE A 98 6.83 11.27 -7.85
CA ILE A 98 6.38 11.83 -9.13
C ILE A 98 7.57 12.13 -10.05
N SER A 99 8.67 12.67 -9.53
CA SER A 99 9.86 12.97 -10.33
C SER A 99 10.67 11.73 -10.71
N GLU A 100 10.65 10.68 -9.88
CA GLU A 100 11.37 9.44 -10.12
C GLU A 100 10.61 8.51 -11.10
N TYR A 101 9.28 8.56 -11.11
CA TYR A 101 8.44 7.65 -11.91
C TYR A 101 8.82 7.54 -13.39
N PRO A 102 9.09 8.63 -14.14
CA PRO A 102 9.45 8.55 -15.57
C PRO A 102 10.75 7.80 -15.85
N LYS A 103 11.63 7.64 -14.85
CA LYS A 103 12.89 6.88 -14.98
C LYS A 103 12.65 5.38 -14.91
N HIS A 104 11.56 4.95 -14.26
CA HIS A 104 11.21 3.54 -14.06
C HIS A 104 10.03 3.07 -14.90
N SER A 105 9.31 3.98 -15.57
CA SER A 105 8.18 3.62 -16.42
C SER A 105 8.06 4.55 -17.64
N LYS A 106 7.78 3.94 -18.80
CA LYS A 106 7.44 4.68 -20.02
C LYS A 106 5.98 5.16 -20.03
N HIS A 107 5.16 4.66 -19.11
CA HIS A 107 3.75 5.02 -19.02
C HIS A 107 3.54 6.21 -18.10
N LYS A 108 2.49 7.00 -18.36
CA LYS A 108 2.11 8.09 -17.46
C LYS A 108 1.67 7.52 -16.11
N LEU A 109 2.14 8.14 -15.03
CA LEU A 109 1.67 7.86 -13.68
C LEU A 109 0.17 8.15 -13.56
N ASP A 110 -0.60 7.11 -13.23
CA ASP A 110 -2.03 7.22 -12.93
C ASP A 110 -2.23 7.08 -11.41
N MET A 111 -2.44 8.19 -10.72
CA MET A 111 -2.63 8.21 -9.27
C MET A 111 -3.69 9.19 -8.76
N GLY A 112 -4.28 8.86 -7.61
CA GLY A 112 -5.04 9.77 -6.75
C GLY A 112 -4.17 10.33 -5.62
N LYS A 113 -4.78 10.64 -4.46
CA LYS A 113 -4.04 11.19 -3.30
C LYS A 113 -3.00 10.21 -2.71
N SER A 114 -3.37 8.95 -2.56
CA SER A 114 -2.52 7.87 -2.00
C SER A 114 -2.49 6.61 -2.86
N CYS A 115 -3.26 6.59 -3.95
CA CYS A 115 -3.60 5.40 -4.73
C CYS A 115 -2.92 5.47 -6.09
N ILE A 116 -2.10 4.48 -6.43
CA ILE A 116 -1.49 4.30 -7.75
C ILE A 116 -2.25 3.18 -8.47
N ARG A 117 -2.63 3.41 -9.73
CA ARG A 117 -3.48 2.52 -10.52
C ARG A 117 -2.71 1.93 -11.70
N PHE A 118 -2.63 0.61 -11.76
CA PHE A 118 -1.96 -0.15 -12.82
C PHE A 118 -2.99 -0.90 -13.66
N LYS A 119 -3.34 -0.32 -14.81
CA LYS A 119 -4.26 -0.97 -15.78
C LYS A 119 -3.62 -2.18 -16.46
N LYS A 120 -2.30 -2.14 -16.60
CA LYS A 120 -1.48 -3.17 -17.24
C LYS A 120 -0.49 -3.73 -16.22
N PRO A 121 -0.64 -4.98 -15.77
CA PRO A 121 0.21 -5.56 -14.73
C PRO A 121 1.71 -5.55 -15.09
N GLU A 122 2.05 -5.65 -16.38
CA GLU A 122 3.42 -5.60 -16.91
C GLU A 122 4.09 -4.23 -16.76
N THR A 123 3.32 -3.18 -16.47
CA THR A 123 3.82 -1.79 -16.35
C THR A 123 4.18 -1.38 -14.93
N ILE A 124 3.96 -2.27 -13.96
CA ILE A 124 4.22 -2.01 -12.54
C ILE A 124 5.73 -1.81 -12.33
N PRO A 125 6.19 -0.63 -11.87
CA PRO A 125 7.61 -0.38 -11.62
C PRO A 125 8.00 -0.93 -10.25
N PHE A 126 8.11 -2.26 -10.12
CA PHE A 126 8.32 -2.95 -8.84
C PHE A 126 9.48 -2.37 -8.02
N GLU A 127 10.62 -2.10 -8.65
CA GLU A 127 11.79 -1.53 -7.97
C GLU A 127 11.47 -0.18 -7.31
N LEU A 128 10.82 0.73 -8.03
CA LEU A 128 10.44 2.04 -7.51
C LEU A 128 9.42 1.91 -6.37
N LEU A 129 8.49 0.95 -6.44
CA LEU A 129 7.54 0.69 -5.36
C LEU A 129 8.22 0.13 -4.11
N GLY A 130 9.23 -0.71 -4.27
CA GLY A 130 10.09 -1.17 -3.18
C GLY A 130 10.86 -0.02 -2.52
N GLN A 131 11.38 0.92 -3.32
CA GLN A 131 12.00 2.13 -2.78
C GLN A 131 10.99 3.03 -2.06
N LEU A 132 9.77 3.18 -2.60
CA LEU A 132 8.71 3.99 -2.01
C LEU A 132 8.32 3.47 -0.61
N ILE A 133 8.03 2.17 -0.47
CA ILE A 133 7.57 1.61 0.81
C ILE A 133 8.65 1.69 1.91
N LYS A 134 9.93 1.72 1.52
CA LYS A 134 11.07 1.88 2.44
C LYS A 134 11.18 3.29 3.06
N LYS A 135 10.58 4.31 2.45
CA LYS A 135 10.84 5.71 2.80
C LYS A 135 10.23 6.16 4.13
N MET A 136 9.39 5.35 4.75
CA MET A 136 8.72 5.71 5.99
C MET A 136 8.71 4.54 6.96
N SER A 137 9.46 4.69 8.05
CA SER A 137 9.43 3.76 9.17
C SER A 137 8.07 3.80 9.88
N VAL A 138 7.78 2.74 10.65
CA VAL A 138 6.56 2.67 11.46
C VAL A 138 6.43 3.81 12.47
N ALA A 139 7.55 4.22 13.10
CA ALA A 139 7.56 5.34 14.04
C ALA A 139 7.27 6.67 13.33
N GLN A 140 7.88 6.92 12.17
CA GLN A 140 7.59 8.11 11.37
C GLN A 140 6.12 8.13 10.93
N TRP A 141 5.56 6.99 10.52
CA TRP A 141 4.16 6.89 10.14
C TRP A 141 3.22 7.23 11.30
N ILE A 142 3.43 6.67 12.49
CA ILE A 142 2.63 6.97 13.69
C ILE A 142 2.72 8.47 14.01
N THR A 143 3.91 9.05 14.03
CA THR A 143 4.10 10.48 14.30
C THR A 143 3.37 11.36 13.28
N GLN A 144 3.52 11.08 11.99
CA GLN A 144 2.83 11.84 10.93
C GLN A 144 1.32 11.70 11.03
N TYR A 145 0.84 10.49 11.33
CA TYR A 145 -0.57 10.23 11.53
C TYR A 145 -1.15 11.03 12.69
N GLU A 146 -0.49 11.05 13.84
CA GLU A 146 -0.94 11.82 15.02
C GLU A 146 -0.94 13.33 14.76
N LEU A 147 0.08 13.84 14.06
CA LEU A 147 0.13 15.26 13.67
C LEU A 147 -1.05 15.62 12.76
N SER A 148 -1.45 14.74 11.86
CA SER A 148 -2.59 14.98 10.96
C SER A 148 -3.94 15.07 11.68
N ARG A 149 -4.03 14.61 12.94
CA ARG A 149 -5.26 14.66 13.74
C ARG A 149 -5.34 15.83 14.72
N LYS A 150 -4.26 16.61 14.88
CA LYS A 150 -4.23 17.74 15.82
C LYS A 150 -4.84 19.03 15.24
N TYR A 151 -5.65 18.92 14.20
CA TYR A 151 -6.32 20.01 13.51
C TYR A 151 -7.83 19.82 13.54
#